data_AF-A0A363NTJ4-F1
#
_entry.id   AF-A0A363NTJ4-F1
#
_cell.length_a   1.000
_cell.length_b   1.000
_cell.length_c   1.000
_cell.angle_alpha   90.00
_cell.angle_beta   90.00
_cell.angle_gamma   90.00
#
_symmetry.space_group_name_H-M   'P 1'
#
loop_
_entity.id
_entity.type
_entity.pdbx_description
1 polymer ?
#
loop_
_entity_poly.entity_id
_entity_poly.type
_entity_poly.pdbx_seq_one_letter_code
_entity_poly.pdbx_strand_id
1 'polypeptide(L)'
;MEKDNNEGRSIIKGSGFLRVNWGDEKNGSVLFFQGDTVLLGICSIPFALYTTARFDKNTLPNEHVKNLYQLEKLCLTGDYSSIRVKENRPYEIPLWINDLENLSFLYLDHFDLSGLTNLRIQNLKTLVLKNAHIIDIPNLLIEILTFKNLTHIAYDKSCIPLIDQLREHHTGEITFELLDGSS
;
A
#
# COMPACT_ATOMS: atom_id res chain seq x y z
N MET A 1 23.76 8.61 43.37
CA MET A 1 23.56 7.52 42.39
C MET A 1 22.69 8.08 41.28
N GLU A 2 23.31 8.69 40.28
CA GLU A 2 22.61 9.09 39.05
C GLU A 2 22.41 7.85 38.19
N LYS A 3 21.16 7.59 37.81
CA LYS A 3 20.83 6.54 36.83
C LYS A 3 20.95 7.16 35.44
N ASP A 4 21.96 6.73 34.71
CA ASP A 4 22.17 7.03 33.30
C ASP A 4 21.11 6.26 32.48
N ASN A 5 20.02 6.95 32.12
CA ASN A 5 18.94 6.42 31.27
C ASN A 5 19.29 6.60 29.79
N ASN A 6 20.41 6.02 29.36
CA ASN A 6 20.74 5.91 27.94
C ASN A 6 20.17 4.60 27.40
N GLU A 7 18.84 4.52 27.33
CA GLU A 7 18.15 3.52 26.51
C GLU A 7 18.62 3.72 25.06
N GLY A 8 19.17 2.66 24.48
CA GLY A 8 19.85 2.65 23.19
C GLY A 8 19.02 3.26 22.06
N ARG A 9 19.16 4.58 21.89
CA ARG A 9 18.74 5.28 20.68
C ARG A 9 19.83 5.11 19.65
N SER A 10 19.68 4.11 18.78
CA SER A 10 20.42 4.06 17.53
C SER A 10 19.95 5.21 16.65
N ILE A 11 20.64 6.34 16.74
CA ILE A 11 20.50 7.45 15.80
C ILE A 11 21.42 7.12 14.63
N ILE A 12 20.85 6.70 13.50
CA ILE A 12 21.61 6.60 12.25
C ILE A 12 21.90 8.05 11.79
N LYS A 13 23.03 8.60 12.26
CA LYS A 13 23.57 9.85 11.73
C LYS A 13 24.48 9.51 10.56
N GLY A 14 23.90 9.44 9.36
CA GLY A 14 24.65 9.31 8.13
C GLY A 14 23.72 9.37 6.93
N SER A 15 24.07 10.20 5.95
CA SER A 15 23.48 10.22 4.60
C SER A 15 23.88 8.97 3.80
N GLY A 16 23.75 7.80 4.43
CA GLY A 16 24.16 6.52 3.87
C GLY A 16 23.00 5.87 3.13
N PHE A 17 23.13 5.73 1.82
CA PHE A 17 22.22 4.91 1.02
C PHE A 17 22.30 3.46 1.53
N LEU A 18 21.23 2.97 2.15
CA LEU A 18 21.07 1.54 2.40
C LEU A 18 20.84 0.87 1.04
N ARG A 19 21.90 0.25 0.50
CA ARG A 19 21.79 -0.66 -0.63
C ARG A 19 21.20 -1.96 -0.11
N VAL A 20 19.96 -2.23 -0.49
CA VAL A 20 19.30 -3.50 -0.18
C VAL A 20 19.35 -4.32 -1.46
N ASN A 21 19.86 -5.56 -1.36
CA ASN A 21 19.89 -6.45 -2.50
C ASN A 21 18.48 -7.09 -2.64
N TRP A 22 17.73 -6.67 -3.65
CA TRP A 22 16.34 -7.12 -3.88
C TRP A 22 16.24 -8.34 -4.81
N GLY A 23 17.36 -9.07 -4.96
CA GLY A 23 17.51 -10.19 -5.90
C GLY A 23 18.58 -9.90 -6.95
N ASP A 24 19.03 -10.95 -7.63
CA ASP A 24 20.28 -11.00 -8.41
C ASP A 24 20.43 -9.97 -9.54
N GLU A 25 19.35 -9.28 -9.94
CA GLU A 25 19.34 -8.39 -11.11
C GLU A 25 19.00 -6.92 -10.82
N LYS A 26 18.65 -6.55 -9.57
CA LYS A 26 18.16 -5.20 -9.28
C LYS A 26 18.93 -4.56 -8.12
N ASN A 27 19.87 -3.69 -8.47
CA ASN A 27 20.50 -2.75 -7.56
C ASN A 27 19.44 -1.80 -7.00
N GLY A 28 18.80 -2.20 -5.90
CA GLY A 28 17.86 -1.33 -5.22
C GLY A 28 18.47 -0.61 -4.02
N SER A 29 17.79 0.45 -3.63
CA SER A 29 18.21 1.34 -2.57
C SER A 29 16.99 1.89 -1.84
N VAL A 30 17.19 2.22 -0.58
CA VAL A 30 16.27 3.11 0.13
C VAL A 30 16.55 4.53 -0.34
N LEU A 31 15.59 5.15 -1.03
CA LEU A 31 15.68 6.53 -1.52
C LEU A 31 15.27 7.52 -0.44
N PHE A 32 14.27 7.15 0.36
CA PHE A 32 13.78 7.99 1.45
C PHE A 32 13.26 7.12 2.60
N PHE A 33 13.52 7.56 3.82
CA PHE A 33 13.02 6.93 5.04
C PHE A 33 12.77 8.01 6.08
N GLN A 34 11.51 8.24 6.42
CA GLN A 34 11.13 9.16 7.50
C GLN A 34 9.79 8.75 8.10
N GLY A 35 9.79 8.51 9.41
CA GLY A 35 8.57 8.16 10.15
C GLY A 35 7.96 6.85 9.63
N ASP A 36 6.75 6.96 9.11
CA ASP A 36 5.94 5.87 8.55
C ASP A 36 6.10 5.72 7.02
N THR A 37 6.99 6.51 6.41
CA THR A 37 7.18 6.56 4.97
C THR A 37 8.54 6.01 4.56
N VAL A 38 8.52 5.00 3.70
CA VAL A 38 9.69 4.38 3.08
C VAL A 38 9.53 4.38 1.57
N LEU A 39 10.45 5.04 0.87
CA LEU A 39 10.54 5.00 -0.58
C LEU A 39 11.74 4.17 -0.99
N LEU A 40 11.47 3.13 -1.76
CA LEU A 40 12.49 2.26 -2.35
C LEU A 40 12.62 2.57 -3.82
N GLY A 41 13.84 2.41 -4.33
CA GLY A 41 14.13 2.57 -5.75
C GLY A 41 15.00 1.47 -6.30
N ILE A 42 14.97 1.35 -7.62
CA ILE A 42 15.89 0.52 -8.42
C ILE A 42 16.64 1.48 -9.33
N CYS A 43 17.97 1.37 -9.37
CA CYS A 43 18.81 2.30 -10.14
C CYS A 43 18.52 3.79 -9.80
N SER A 44 18.23 4.07 -8.52
CA SER A 44 17.87 5.41 -8.01
C SER A 44 16.51 5.97 -8.48
N ILE A 45 15.67 5.16 -9.13
CA ILE A 45 14.33 5.55 -9.58
C ILE A 45 13.28 5.00 -8.60
N PRO A 46 12.29 5.80 -8.15
CA PRO A 46 11.17 5.34 -7.34
C PRO A 46 10.51 4.08 -7.91
N PHE A 47 10.37 3.05 -7.08
CA PHE A 47 9.78 1.77 -7.48
C PHE A 47 8.68 1.30 -6.53
N ALA A 48 8.93 1.36 -5.22
CA ALA A 48 7.97 0.95 -4.20
C ALA A 48 7.85 1.99 -3.10
N LEU A 49 6.62 2.34 -2.72
CA LEU A 49 6.31 3.26 -1.64
C LEU A 49 5.51 2.54 -0.55
N TYR A 50 6.00 2.60 0.68
CA TYR A 50 5.31 2.16 1.88
C TYR A 50 5.00 3.40 2.70
N THR A 51 3.73 3.66 2.96
CA THR A 51 3.32 4.86 3.69
C THR A 51 1.93 4.71 4.30
N THR A 52 1.43 5.78 4.91
CA THR A 52 0.09 5.83 5.52
C THR A 52 -0.87 6.71 4.73
N ALA A 53 -2.15 6.64 5.09
CA ALA A 53 -3.18 7.54 4.54
C ALA A 53 -2.88 9.05 4.75
N ARG A 54 -1.96 9.41 5.66
CA ARG A 54 -1.53 10.80 5.91
C ARG A 54 -0.38 11.27 5.03
N PHE A 55 0.10 10.42 4.13
CA PHE A 55 1.20 10.75 3.25
C PHE A 55 0.95 12.05 2.49
N ASP A 56 1.92 12.95 2.56
CA ASP A 56 1.99 14.13 1.72
C ASP A 56 3.24 14.03 0.85
N LYS A 57 3.05 14.02 -0.48
CA LYS A 57 4.15 13.96 -1.45
C LYS A 57 5.18 15.08 -1.26
N ASN A 58 4.79 16.22 -0.70
CA ASN A 58 5.69 17.35 -0.45
C ASN A 58 6.73 17.06 0.66
N THR A 59 6.58 15.98 1.43
CA THR A 59 7.61 15.55 2.39
C THR A 59 8.78 14.87 1.72
N LEU A 60 8.64 14.45 0.46
CA LEU A 60 9.72 13.83 -0.31
C LEU A 60 10.61 14.90 -0.97
N PRO A 61 11.91 14.61 -1.15
CA PRO A 61 12.78 15.40 -2.02
C PRO A 61 12.17 15.60 -3.42
N ASN A 62 12.29 16.81 -3.97
CA ASN A 62 11.70 17.20 -5.26
C ASN A 62 12.03 16.25 -6.41
N GLU A 63 13.24 15.67 -6.42
CA GLU A 63 13.66 14.70 -7.44
C GLU A 63 12.86 13.40 -7.39
N HIS A 64 12.43 12.97 -6.20
CA HIS A 64 11.59 11.77 -6.04
C HIS A 64 10.14 12.08 -6.39
N VAL A 65 9.61 13.25 -5.97
CA VAL A 65 8.24 13.67 -6.31
C VAL A 65 8.01 13.65 -7.81
N LYS A 66 8.96 14.20 -8.59
CA LYS A 66 8.89 14.23 -10.06
C LYS A 66 8.84 12.84 -10.69
N ASN A 67 9.36 11.82 -10.01
CA ASN A 67 9.46 10.46 -10.52
C ASN A 67 8.45 9.50 -9.86
N LEU A 68 7.55 9.98 -9.00
CA LEU A 68 6.55 9.13 -8.32
C LEU A 68 5.62 8.40 -9.30
N TYR A 69 5.36 8.97 -10.47
CA TYR A 69 4.54 8.33 -11.51
C TYR A 69 5.09 6.95 -11.95
N GLN A 70 6.39 6.71 -11.73
CA GLN A 70 7.06 5.45 -12.05
C GLN A 70 6.85 4.35 -11.01
N LEU A 71 6.22 4.65 -9.86
CA LEU A 71 5.96 3.67 -8.82
C LEU A 71 5.16 2.49 -9.38
N GLU A 72 5.71 1.29 -9.19
CA GLU A 72 5.02 0.04 -9.55
C GLU A 72 4.27 -0.56 -8.36
N LYS A 73 4.73 -0.27 -7.13
CA LYS A 73 4.18 -0.82 -5.90
C LYS A 73 3.83 0.26 -4.91
N LEU A 74 2.62 0.20 -4.38
CA LEU A 74 2.17 1.06 -3.30
C LEU A 74 1.58 0.21 -2.17
N CYS A 75 2.11 0.40 -0.97
CA CYS A 75 1.57 -0.15 0.26
C CYS A 75 1.06 0.99 1.13
N LEU A 76 -0.27 1.11 1.24
CA LEU A 76 -0.92 2.06 2.10
C LEU A 76 -1.49 1.37 3.33
N THR A 77 -1.17 1.94 4.48
CA THR A 77 -1.72 1.51 5.76
C THR A 77 -2.51 2.65 6.39
N GLY A 78 -3.61 2.34 7.06
CA GLY A 78 -4.25 3.31 7.93
C GLY A 78 -3.26 3.74 9.01
N ASP A 79 -3.30 5.02 9.44
CA ASP A 79 -2.57 5.39 10.63
C ASP A 79 -3.29 4.76 11.84
N TYR A 80 -2.59 3.94 12.61
CA TYR A 80 -3.15 3.30 13.80
C TYR A 80 -3.25 4.29 14.98
N SER A 81 -3.71 5.52 14.74
CA SER A 81 -3.92 6.48 15.82
C SER A 81 -5.00 5.97 16.78
N SER A 82 -4.73 6.13 18.08
CA SER A 82 -5.60 5.64 19.15
C SER A 82 -7.05 6.16 19.07
N ILE A 83 -7.28 7.29 18.41
CA ILE A 83 -8.62 7.86 18.22
C ILE A 83 -9.39 7.09 17.14
N ARG A 84 -8.81 6.85 15.97
CA ARG A 84 -9.50 6.15 14.87
C ARG A 84 -9.71 4.68 15.16
N VAL A 85 -8.76 4.05 15.85
CA VAL A 85 -8.94 2.68 16.38
C VAL A 85 -10.10 2.63 17.39
N LYS A 86 -10.23 3.62 18.28
CA LYS A 86 -11.36 3.69 19.23
C LYS A 86 -12.71 3.90 18.56
N GLU A 87 -12.73 4.61 17.45
CA GLU A 87 -13.96 4.96 16.75
C GLU A 87 -14.25 4.03 15.56
N ASN A 88 -13.42 3.00 15.34
CA ASN A 88 -13.49 2.10 14.18
C ASN A 88 -13.67 2.86 12.85
N ARG A 89 -12.97 3.99 12.69
CA ARG A 89 -13.11 4.85 11.50
C ARG A 89 -12.08 4.48 10.43
N PRO A 90 -12.48 3.78 9.35
CA PRO A 90 -11.56 3.46 8.28
C PRO A 90 -11.09 4.71 7.53
N TYR A 91 -10.07 4.55 6.69
CA TYR A 91 -9.58 5.62 5.83
C TYR A 91 -10.24 5.56 4.45
N GLU A 92 -10.53 6.72 3.90
CA GLU A 92 -10.77 6.83 2.46
C GLU A 92 -9.45 6.66 1.71
N ILE A 93 -9.53 6.04 0.55
CA ILE A 93 -8.37 5.85 -0.33
C ILE A 93 -8.00 7.22 -0.94
N PRO A 94 -6.75 7.71 -0.75
CA PRO A 94 -6.36 9.01 -1.27
C PRO A 94 -6.36 9.08 -2.79
N LEU A 95 -6.90 10.18 -3.36
CA LEU A 95 -6.99 10.34 -4.82
C LEU A 95 -5.66 10.55 -5.53
N TRP A 96 -4.58 10.91 -4.82
CA TRP A 96 -3.26 11.10 -5.42
C TRP A 96 -2.68 9.81 -5.99
N ILE A 97 -3.21 8.64 -5.61
CA ILE A 97 -2.83 7.35 -6.20
C ILE A 97 -3.07 7.34 -7.72
N ASN A 98 -4.01 8.15 -8.20
CA ASN A 98 -4.28 8.30 -9.63
C ASN A 98 -3.14 8.95 -10.42
N ASP A 99 -2.19 9.60 -9.74
CA ASP A 99 -0.97 10.16 -10.36
C ASP A 99 0.08 9.06 -10.64
N LEU A 100 -0.13 7.81 -10.18
CA LEU A 100 0.81 6.69 -10.30
C LEU A 100 0.55 5.85 -11.55
N GLU A 101 1.08 6.30 -12.69
CA GLU A 101 0.81 5.70 -14.01
C GLU A 101 1.23 4.22 -14.12
N ASN A 102 2.34 3.85 -13.50
CA ASN A 102 2.90 2.49 -13.59
C ASN A 102 2.43 1.54 -12.47
N LEU A 103 1.50 1.98 -11.62
CA LEU A 103 1.10 1.21 -10.46
C LEU A 103 0.45 -0.11 -10.90
N SER A 104 1.09 -1.22 -10.53
CA SER A 104 0.63 -2.57 -10.84
C SER A 104 0.32 -3.41 -9.60
N PHE A 105 0.83 -2.99 -8.44
CA PHE A 105 0.58 -3.62 -7.15
C PHE A 105 0.07 -2.57 -6.15
N LEU A 106 -1.12 -2.78 -5.62
CA LEU A 106 -1.71 -1.95 -4.57
C LEU A 106 -2.04 -2.79 -3.34
N TYR A 107 -1.48 -2.43 -2.20
CA TYR A 107 -1.79 -3.00 -0.89
C TYR A 107 -2.50 -1.97 -0.04
N LEU A 108 -3.66 -2.34 0.51
CA LEU A 108 -4.49 -1.52 1.39
C LEU A 108 -4.72 -2.27 2.71
N ASP A 109 -4.29 -1.66 3.81
CA ASP A 109 -4.56 -2.14 5.17
C ASP A 109 -5.34 -1.09 5.96
N HIS A 110 -6.51 -1.46 6.47
CA HIS A 110 -7.36 -0.59 7.30
C HIS A 110 -8.04 0.58 6.54
N PHE A 111 -8.53 0.31 5.32
CA PHE A 111 -9.24 1.28 4.47
C PHE A 111 -10.71 0.91 4.27
N ASP A 112 -11.52 1.93 3.96
CA ASP A 112 -12.88 1.79 3.47
C ASP A 112 -12.83 1.53 1.97
N LEU A 113 -13.55 0.50 1.53
CA LEU A 113 -13.62 0.10 0.13
C LEU A 113 -14.87 0.65 -0.59
N SER A 114 -15.54 1.67 -0.07
CA SER A 114 -16.72 2.27 -0.70
C SER A 114 -16.44 3.23 -1.88
N GLY A 115 -15.25 3.21 -2.48
CA GLY A 115 -14.81 4.26 -3.40
C GLY A 115 -13.74 3.88 -4.43
N LEU A 116 -13.66 2.61 -4.84
CA LEU A 116 -12.72 2.21 -5.89
C LEU A 116 -13.09 2.79 -7.26
N THR A 117 -14.34 3.18 -7.52
CA THR A 117 -14.75 3.87 -8.78
C THR A 117 -13.92 5.12 -9.07
N ASN A 118 -13.44 5.82 -8.03
CA ASN A 118 -12.66 7.03 -8.20
C ASN A 118 -11.19 6.77 -8.55
N LEU A 119 -10.74 5.51 -8.48
CA LEU A 119 -9.39 5.11 -8.81
C LEU A 119 -9.28 4.84 -10.32
N ARG A 120 -8.30 5.50 -10.95
CA ARG A 120 -8.05 5.44 -12.40
C ARG A 120 -6.77 4.66 -12.71
N ILE A 121 -6.52 3.61 -11.94
CA ILE A 121 -5.29 2.82 -12.02
C ILE A 121 -5.42 1.81 -13.16
N GLN A 122 -4.85 2.12 -14.32
CA GLN A 122 -5.05 1.31 -15.53
C GLN A 122 -4.25 0.00 -15.50
N ASN A 123 -3.09 -0.01 -14.86
CA ASN A 123 -2.13 -1.10 -14.91
C ASN A 123 -2.19 -2.04 -13.70
N LEU A 124 -3.23 -1.91 -12.84
CA LEU A 124 -3.35 -2.70 -11.63
C LEU A 124 -3.49 -4.18 -11.95
N LYS A 125 -2.52 -4.99 -11.50
CA LYS A 125 -2.49 -6.45 -11.66
C LYS A 125 -2.76 -7.19 -10.36
N THR A 126 -2.34 -6.59 -9.26
CA THR A 126 -2.44 -7.18 -7.93
C THR A 126 -3.05 -6.19 -6.96
N LEU A 127 -4.13 -6.61 -6.31
CA LEU A 127 -4.77 -5.91 -5.22
C LEU A 127 -4.64 -6.74 -3.94
N VAL A 128 -4.14 -6.14 -2.87
CA VAL A 128 -4.06 -6.78 -1.57
C VAL A 128 -4.91 -6.02 -0.57
N LEU A 129 -5.83 -6.72 0.09
CA LEU A 129 -6.80 -6.14 1.02
C LEU A 129 -6.64 -6.74 2.42
N LYS A 130 -6.42 -5.89 3.42
CA LYS A 130 -6.29 -6.32 4.82
C LYS A 130 -7.10 -5.39 5.72
N ASN A 131 -7.74 -5.95 6.74
CA ASN A 131 -8.58 -5.21 7.67
C ASN A 131 -9.53 -4.22 6.97
N ALA A 132 -10.10 -4.64 5.83
CA ALA A 132 -10.88 -3.77 4.98
C ALA A 132 -12.29 -3.60 5.57
N HIS A 133 -12.79 -2.37 5.53
CA HIS A 133 -14.17 -2.06 5.86
C HIS A 133 -14.99 -2.07 4.57
N ILE A 134 -15.94 -2.99 4.46
CA ILE A 134 -16.77 -3.17 3.26
C ILE A 134 -18.22 -2.87 3.62
N ILE A 135 -18.75 -1.78 3.09
CA ILE A 135 -20.12 -1.33 3.35
C ILE A 135 -21.11 -1.90 2.33
N ASP A 136 -20.72 -1.93 1.05
CA ASP A 136 -21.59 -2.25 -0.08
C ASP A 136 -20.89 -3.22 -1.03
N ILE A 137 -21.12 -4.53 -0.79
CA ILE A 137 -20.52 -5.60 -1.58
C ILE A 137 -20.97 -5.56 -3.06
N PRO A 138 -22.27 -5.42 -3.39
CA PRO A 138 -22.70 -5.37 -4.80
C PRO A 138 -22.03 -4.28 -5.61
N ASN A 139 -21.96 -3.05 -5.07
CA ASN A 139 -21.29 -1.96 -5.78
C ASN A 139 -19.79 -2.22 -5.89
N LEU A 140 -19.13 -2.61 -4.81
CA LEU A 140 -17.69 -2.90 -4.81
C LEU A 140 -17.32 -4.02 -5.79
N LEU A 141 -18.17 -5.03 -5.94
CA LEU A 141 -17.99 -6.09 -6.94
C LEU A 141 -17.95 -5.50 -8.36
N ILE A 142 -18.89 -4.62 -8.71
CA ILE A 142 -18.89 -3.93 -10.01
C ILE A 142 -17.61 -3.11 -10.20
N GLU A 143 -17.19 -2.38 -9.17
CA GLU A 143 -15.98 -1.55 -9.20
C GLU A 143 -14.72 -2.38 -9.45
N ILE A 144 -14.54 -3.48 -8.72
CA ILE A 144 -13.38 -4.37 -8.88
C ILE A 144 -13.33 -4.94 -10.30
N LEU A 145 -14.48 -5.29 -10.87
CA LEU A 145 -14.57 -5.82 -12.23
C LEU A 145 -14.23 -4.78 -13.32
N THR A 146 -14.14 -3.48 -12.99
CA THR A 146 -13.66 -2.48 -13.95
C THR A 146 -12.15 -2.52 -14.18
N PHE A 147 -11.37 -3.13 -13.27
CA PHE A 147 -9.92 -3.29 -13.41
C PHE A 147 -9.58 -4.43 -14.37
N LYS A 148 -9.53 -4.11 -15.66
CA LYS A 148 -9.31 -5.09 -16.75
C LYS A 148 -8.02 -5.90 -16.67
N ASN A 149 -7.02 -5.40 -15.97
CA ASN A 149 -5.70 -6.03 -15.85
C ASN A 149 -5.51 -6.75 -14.52
N LEU A 150 -6.51 -6.73 -13.63
CA LEU A 150 -6.42 -7.35 -12.31
C LEU A 150 -6.47 -8.86 -12.47
N THR A 151 -5.41 -9.54 -12.04
CA THR A 151 -5.28 -11.01 -12.16
C THR A 151 -5.10 -11.69 -10.81
N HIS A 152 -4.86 -10.92 -9.75
CA HIS A 152 -4.60 -11.46 -8.43
C HIS A 152 -5.18 -10.58 -7.32
N ILE A 153 -5.92 -11.20 -6.41
CA ILE A 153 -6.42 -10.59 -5.19
C ILE A 153 -5.94 -11.40 -3.99
N ALA A 154 -5.11 -10.80 -3.15
CA ALA A 154 -4.78 -11.35 -1.85
C ALA A 154 -5.59 -10.65 -0.77
N TYR A 155 -6.09 -11.38 0.23
CA TYR A 155 -7.05 -10.85 1.17
C TYR A 155 -6.98 -11.52 2.54
N ASP A 156 -7.44 -10.85 3.59
CA ASP A 156 -7.65 -11.47 4.90
C ASP A 156 -9.13 -11.80 5.18
N LYS A 157 -9.41 -12.29 6.40
CA LYS A 157 -10.76 -12.71 6.80
C LYS A 157 -11.81 -11.59 6.71
N SER A 158 -11.42 -10.31 6.75
CA SER A 158 -12.35 -9.19 6.64
C SER A 158 -13.03 -9.12 5.27
N CYS A 159 -12.40 -9.68 4.23
CA CYS A 159 -12.90 -9.62 2.86
C CYS A 159 -13.64 -10.88 2.38
N ILE A 160 -13.75 -11.94 3.21
CA ILE A 160 -14.35 -13.22 2.80
C ILE A 160 -15.71 -13.03 2.10
N PRO A 161 -16.68 -12.25 2.64
CA PRO A 161 -17.98 -12.09 1.99
C PRO A 161 -17.90 -11.50 0.57
N LEU A 162 -16.97 -10.56 0.34
CA LEU A 162 -16.74 -9.98 -0.99
C LEU A 162 -16.08 -10.99 -1.94
N ILE A 163 -15.06 -11.72 -1.45
CA ILE A 163 -14.34 -12.68 -2.27
C ILE A 163 -15.23 -13.86 -2.69
N ASP A 164 -16.10 -14.33 -1.81
CA ASP A 164 -17.04 -15.39 -2.15
C ASP A 164 -17.97 -14.94 -3.29
N GLN A 165 -18.49 -13.71 -3.24
CA GLN A 165 -19.28 -13.12 -4.33
C GLN A 165 -18.46 -12.96 -5.62
N LEU A 166 -17.20 -12.51 -5.54
CA LEU A 166 -16.34 -12.40 -6.72
C LEU A 166 -16.09 -13.76 -7.37
N ARG A 167 -15.92 -14.84 -6.58
CA ARG A 167 -15.74 -16.20 -7.10
C ARG A 167 -17.00 -16.73 -7.79
N GLU A 168 -18.18 -16.41 -7.27
CA GLU A 168 -19.46 -16.78 -7.87
C GLU A 168 -19.69 -16.08 -9.22
N HIS A 169 -19.26 -14.81 -9.33
CA HIS A 169 -19.54 -13.96 -10.49
C HIS A 169 -18.37 -13.85 -11.50
N HIS A 170 -17.17 -14.34 -11.17
CA HIS A 170 -15.99 -14.21 -12.01
C HIS A 170 -15.14 -15.49 -11.98
N THR A 171 -15.18 -16.25 -13.08
CA THR A 171 -14.71 -17.66 -13.08
C THR A 171 -13.44 -17.94 -13.89
N GLY A 172 -12.71 -16.92 -14.38
CA GLY A 172 -11.59 -17.16 -15.32
C GLY A 172 -10.22 -16.57 -14.96
N GLU A 173 -10.13 -15.28 -14.67
CA GLU A 173 -8.85 -14.55 -14.80
C GLU A 173 -8.24 -14.07 -13.48
N ILE A 174 -9.03 -14.02 -12.41
CA ILE A 174 -8.58 -13.53 -11.10
C ILE A 174 -8.28 -14.72 -10.18
N THR A 175 -7.05 -14.78 -9.71
CA THR A 175 -6.61 -15.72 -8.66
C THR A 175 -6.82 -15.09 -7.28
N PHE A 176 -7.14 -15.92 -6.29
CA PHE A 176 -7.47 -15.48 -4.93
C PHE A 176 -6.56 -16.15 -3.91
N GLU A 177 -5.88 -15.36 -3.08
CA GLU A 177 -5.00 -15.84 -2.01
C GLU A 177 -5.47 -15.33 -0.65
N LEU A 178 -5.72 -16.26 0.28
CA LEU A 178 -6.00 -15.90 1.67
C LEU A 178 -4.67 -15.67 2.39
N LEU A 179 -4.48 -14.46 2.92
CA LEU A 179 -3.33 -14.12 3.75
C LEU A 179 -3.45 -14.84 5.09
N ASP A 180 -2.52 -15.76 5.36
CA ASP A 180 -2.48 -16.46 6.63
C ASP A 180 -2.26 -15.45 7.76
N GLY A 181 -3.24 -15.38 8.66
CA GLY A 181 -3.20 -14.54 9.85
C GLY A 181 -2.15 -15.06 10.81
N SER A 182 -0.90 -14.63 10.63
CA SER A 182 0.10 -14.67 11.70
C SER A 182 -0.42 -13.73 12.80
N SER A 183 -1.09 -14.37 13.77
CA SER A 183 -1.59 -13.76 15.00
C SER A 183 -0.43 -13.44 15.93
#